data_AF-A0A0S8DMM2-F1
#
_entry.id   AF-A0A0S8DMM2-F1
#
_cell.length_a   1.000
_cell.length_b   1.000
_cell.length_c   1.000
_cell.angle_alpha   90.00
_cell.angle_beta   90.00
_cell.angle_gamma   90.00
#
_symmetry.space_group_name_H-M   'P 1'
#
loop_
_entity.id
_entity.type
_entity.pdbx_description
1 polymer ?
#
loop_
_entity_poly.entity_id
_entity_poly.type
_entity_poly.pdbx_seq_one_letter_code
_entity_poly.pdbx_strand_id
1 'polypeptide(L)'
;MKNQLKVIGIISLIILSFPMISLGNMIGGPHLWLSTDPLTPGSGGNGYVGNVGDAWIDESYVTSNNPFDLFIYNASNGNNATTAIDIHLMIAIHDGENGTVTVDNGSAISLFNNILLSPTQYGGGSHGIYDDPITTSHDGRYAIAQLGFDIAPGNSVSVPISFTGFTQVHIDVYSTNGFWNPPSHDVTAVPEPATLLLLGSGLFGVGVFRKKFKK
;
A
#
# COMPACT_ATOMS: atom_id res chain seq x y z
N MET A 1 -48.06 19.56 27.09
CA MET A 1 -47.36 19.37 25.80
C MET A 1 -45.98 20.08 25.78
N LYS A 2 -45.06 19.81 26.72
CA LYS A 2 -43.73 20.47 26.76
C LYS A 2 -42.51 19.52 26.74
N ASN A 3 -42.72 18.20 26.67
CA ASN A 3 -41.65 17.21 26.86
C ASN A 3 -41.31 16.35 25.61
N GLN A 4 -41.92 16.59 24.46
CA GLN A 4 -41.70 15.76 23.25
C GLN A 4 -40.67 16.34 22.26
N LEU A 5 -40.14 17.55 22.50
CA LEU A 5 -39.19 18.22 21.60
C LEU A 5 -37.70 17.99 21.91
N LYS A 6 -37.36 17.25 22.98
CA LYS A 6 -35.94 17.04 23.36
C LYS A 6 -35.31 15.77 22.78
N VAL A 7 -36.10 14.83 22.26
CA VAL A 7 -35.59 13.51 21.80
C VAL A 7 -35.14 13.54 20.34
N ILE A 8 -35.65 14.46 19.52
CA ILE A 8 -35.31 14.54 18.08
C ILE A 8 -33.91 15.15 17.86
N GLY A 9 -33.39 15.94 18.80
CA GLY A 9 -32.08 16.60 18.67
C GLY A 9 -30.86 15.71 18.92
N ILE A 10 -31.02 14.51 19.51
CA ILE A 10 -29.89 13.62 19.85
C ILE A 10 -29.69 12.52 18.80
N ILE A 11 -30.74 12.15 18.05
CA ILE A 11 -30.66 11.07 17.05
C ILE A 11 -30.02 11.55 15.73
N SER A 12 -29.99 12.85 15.44
CA SER A 12 -29.34 13.39 14.24
C SER A 12 -27.82 13.51 14.31
N LEU A 13 -27.17 13.15 15.43
CA LEU A 13 -25.70 13.32 15.59
C LEU A 13 -24.89 12.01 15.44
N ILE A 14 -25.54 10.86 15.28
CA ILE A 14 -24.85 9.54 15.26
C ILE A 14 -24.76 8.93 13.85
N ILE A 15 -25.37 9.54 12.81
CA ILE A 15 -25.46 8.92 11.47
C ILE A 15 -24.34 9.33 10.50
N LEU A 16 -23.38 10.18 10.88
CA LEU A 16 -22.37 10.71 9.94
C LEU A 16 -20.90 10.38 10.28
N SER A 17 -20.62 9.35 11.08
CA SER A 17 -19.24 8.93 11.36
C SER A 17 -18.94 7.50 10.90
N PHE A 18 -19.28 7.18 9.66
CA PHE A 18 -18.39 6.30 8.92
C PHE A 18 -17.34 7.22 8.29
N PRO A 19 -16.04 7.04 8.56
CA PRO A 19 -15.05 7.65 7.70
C PRO A 19 -15.29 7.07 6.30
N MET A 20 -16.00 7.80 5.44
CA MET A 20 -15.72 7.68 4.02
C MET A 20 -14.28 8.18 3.92
N ILE A 21 -13.36 7.22 3.90
CA ILE A 21 -11.97 7.46 3.54
C ILE A 21 -12.05 7.83 2.07
N SER A 22 -12.32 9.11 1.83
CA SER A 22 -12.16 9.72 0.54
C SER A 22 -10.64 9.77 0.38
N LEU A 23 -10.16 8.91 -0.52
CA LEU A 23 -8.80 8.91 -0.99
C LEU A 23 -8.73 10.11 -1.92
N GLY A 24 -8.18 11.21 -1.41
CA GLY A 24 -8.06 12.46 -2.16
C GLY A 24 -7.44 12.21 -3.53
N ASN A 25 -7.87 12.99 -4.54
CA ASN A 25 -7.30 12.98 -5.88
C ASN A 25 -5.76 12.97 -5.79
N MET A 26 -5.17 11.79 -5.94
CA MET A 26 -3.73 11.69 -5.96
C MET A 26 -3.28 12.12 -7.35
N ILE A 27 -2.43 13.14 -7.41
CA ILE A 27 -1.86 13.64 -8.66
C ILE A 27 -0.68 12.73 -9.05
N GLY A 28 -0.92 11.43 -9.13
CA GLY A 28 0.03 10.39 -9.50
C GLY A 28 -0.47 9.61 -10.70
N GLY A 29 0.43 9.11 -11.54
CA GLY A 29 0.08 8.18 -12.62
C GLY A 29 -0.55 6.89 -12.08
N PRO A 30 -0.96 5.94 -12.94
CA PRO A 30 -1.39 4.61 -12.49
C PRO A 30 -0.33 3.93 -11.61
N HIS A 31 -0.69 3.50 -10.41
CA HIS A 31 0.24 2.90 -9.45
C HIS A 31 -0.42 1.84 -8.59
N LEU A 32 0.39 0.89 -8.12
CA LEU A 32 0.00 -0.14 -7.16
C LEU A 32 0.59 0.18 -5.79
N TRP A 33 -0.12 -0.20 -4.73
CA TRP A 33 0.33 -0.07 -3.36
C TRP A 33 0.27 -1.39 -2.63
N LEU A 34 1.22 -1.59 -1.72
CA LEU A 34 1.31 -2.75 -0.85
C LEU A 34 1.00 -2.36 0.60
N SER A 35 0.30 -3.23 1.32
CA SER A 35 0.06 -3.12 2.76
C SER A 35 -0.19 -4.51 3.35
N THR A 36 0.03 -4.67 4.65
CA THR A 36 -0.44 -5.83 5.44
C THR A 36 -1.64 -5.50 6.32
N ASP A 37 -2.11 -4.26 6.28
CA ASP A 37 -3.31 -3.82 6.99
C ASP A 37 -4.44 -3.55 5.99
N PRO A 38 -5.57 -4.29 6.07
CA PRO A 38 -6.71 -4.07 5.19
C PRO A 38 -7.38 -2.70 5.38
N LEU A 39 -7.17 -2.04 6.52
CA LEU A 39 -7.79 -0.76 6.85
C LEU A 39 -7.02 0.44 6.33
N THR A 40 -5.75 0.25 5.96
CA THR A 40 -4.86 1.32 5.48
C THR A 40 -4.16 0.93 4.16
N PRO A 41 -4.92 0.58 3.10
CA PRO A 41 -4.33 0.34 1.79
C PRO A 41 -3.66 1.63 1.31
N GLY A 42 -2.32 1.61 1.18
CA GLY A 42 -1.54 2.76 0.72
C GLY A 42 -0.67 3.50 1.71
N SER A 43 -0.73 3.20 3.00
CA SER A 43 0.15 3.85 3.98
C SER A 43 1.49 3.13 4.16
N GLY A 44 1.82 2.18 3.27
CA GLY A 44 2.95 1.26 3.42
C GLY A 44 2.78 0.19 4.53
N GLY A 45 1.81 0.35 5.44
CA GLY A 45 1.62 -0.57 6.57
C GLY A 45 2.88 -0.76 7.45
N ASN A 46 2.84 -1.74 8.34
CA ASN A 46 4.03 -2.16 9.10
C ASN A 46 4.92 -3.03 8.19
N GLY A 47 6.09 -2.54 7.79
CA GLY A 47 7.04 -3.27 6.95
C GLY A 47 7.43 -2.55 5.66
N TYR A 48 6.72 -1.47 5.29
CA TYR A 48 7.23 -0.60 4.24
C TYR A 48 8.45 0.18 4.74
N VAL A 49 9.52 0.10 3.96
CA VAL A 49 10.72 0.89 4.18
C VAL A 49 10.75 2.00 3.14
N GLY A 50 10.80 3.24 3.60
CA GLY A 50 10.89 4.42 2.73
C GLY A 50 12.26 4.54 2.06
N ASN A 51 12.54 5.73 1.51
CA ASN A 51 13.85 5.98 0.92
C ASN A 51 14.92 6.04 2.03
N VAL A 52 15.81 5.04 2.06
CA VAL A 52 16.85 4.88 3.08
C VAL A 52 18.24 4.64 2.49
N GLY A 53 18.36 4.66 1.16
CA GLY A 53 19.65 4.55 0.45
C GLY A 53 20.29 3.16 0.48
N ASP A 54 19.61 2.17 1.07
CA ASP A 54 19.94 0.76 0.99
C ASP A 54 19.02 0.13 -0.06
N ALA A 55 19.60 -0.23 -1.21
CA ALA A 55 18.87 -0.78 -2.35
C ALA A 55 18.05 -2.05 -2.01
N TRP A 56 18.40 -2.78 -0.95
CA TRP A 56 17.64 -3.96 -0.52
C TRP A 56 16.28 -3.60 0.07
N ILE A 57 16.17 -2.45 0.73
CA ILE A 57 14.97 -2.04 1.46
C ILE A 57 14.39 -0.73 0.92
N ASP A 58 15.08 -0.07 -0.01
CA ASP A 58 14.65 1.21 -0.56
C ASP A 58 13.27 1.04 -1.21
N GLU A 59 12.30 1.73 -0.64
CA GLU A 59 10.96 1.88 -1.19
C GLU A 59 10.15 0.60 -1.39
N SER A 60 10.48 -0.41 -0.59
CA SER A 60 10.00 -1.78 -0.77
C SER A 60 9.19 -2.24 0.43
N TYR A 61 8.37 -3.28 0.24
CA TYR A 61 7.72 -3.94 1.36
C TYR A 61 8.60 -5.08 1.87
N VAL A 62 9.13 -4.95 3.08
CA VAL A 62 10.04 -5.93 3.69
C VAL A 62 9.43 -6.43 4.99
N THR A 63 9.36 -7.76 5.16
CA THR A 63 8.77 -8.33 6.37
C THR A 63 9.40 -9.64 6.80
N SER A 64 9.49 -9.82 8.11
CA SER A 64 9.78 -11.09 8.77
C SER A 64 8.52 -11.75 9.35
N ASN A 65 7.36 -11.09 9.23
CA ASN A 65 6.09 -11.66 9.66
C ASN A 65 5.72 -12.81 8.73
N ASN A 66 5.27 -13.92 9.30
CA ASN A 66 4.93 -15.12 8.55
C ASN A 66 4.02 -16.05 9.37
N PRO A 67 2.87 -16.51 8.83
CA PRO A 67 2.26 -16.09 7.56
C PRO A 67 1.65 -14.68 7.66
N PHE A 68 1.30 -14.08 6.52
CA PHE A 68 0.60 -12.79 6.45
C PHE A 68 -0.23 -12.66 5.17
N ASP A 69 -1.18 -11.72 5.19
CA ASP A 69 -1.96 -11.35 4.01
C ASP A 69 -1.37 -10.06 3.42
N LEU A 70 -0.99 -10.11 2.13
CA LEU A 70 -0.55 -8.93 1.38
C LEU A 70 -1.73 -8.31 0.65
N PHE A 71 -2.02 -7.05 0.93
CA PHE A 71 -3.03 -6.28 0.22
C PHE A 71 -2.38 -5.48 -0.90
N ILE A 72 -2.80 -5.77 -2.13
CA ILE A 72 -2.40 -5.06 -3.33
C ILE A 72 -3.54 -4.13 -3.71
N TYR A 73 -3.30 -2.83 -3.71
CA TYR A 73 -4.30 -1.81 -4.01
C TYR A 73 -3.95 -1.07 -5.30
N ASN A 74 -4.92 -0.98 -6.22
CA ASN A 74 -4.78 -0.13 -7.38
C ASN A 74 -5.19 1.30 -7.03
N ALA A 75 -4.18 2.14 -6.84
CA ALA A 75 -4.34 3.53 -6.44
C ALA A 75 -4.47 4.50 -7.63
N SER A 76 -4.61 3.97 -8.85
CA SER A 76 -5.01 4.78 -10.00
C SER A 76 -6.35 5.44 -9.73
N ASN A 77 -6.42 6.77 -9.90
CA ASN A 77 -7.63 7.55 -9.63
C ASN A 77 -7.81 8.70 -10.65
N GLY A 78 -8.94 9.38 -10.54
CA GLY A 78 -9.28 10.53 -11.38
C GLY A 78 -9.53 10.17 -12.86
N ASN A 79 -9.26 11.13 -13.75
CA ASN A 79 -9.55 11.00 -15.18
C ASN A 79 -8.67 9.99 -15.92
N ASN A 80 -7.61 9.49 -15.27
CA ASN A 80 -6.67 8.51 -15.82
C ASN A 80 -6.76 7.16 -15.08
N ALA A 81 -7.85 6.93 -14.34
CA ALA A 81 -8.12 5.68 -13.65
C ALA A 81 -8.05 4.50 -14.63
N THR A 82 -7.06 3.64 -14.44
CA THR A 82 -6.78 2.51 -15.34
C THR A 82 -6.71 1.22 -14.53
N THR A 83 -7.26 0.13 -15.07
CA THR A 83 -7.14 -1.20 -14.47
C THR A 83 -5.69 -1.67 -14.55
N ALA A 84 -5.16 -2.21 -13.45
CA ALA A 84 -3.88 -2.91 -13.45
C ALA A 84 -4.12 -4.34 -13.96
N ILE A 85 -3.44 -4.72 -15.05
CA ILE A 85 -3.71 -5.96 -15.78
C ILE A 85 -2.65 -7.00 -15.50
N ASP A 86 -3.06 -8.23 -15.19
CA ASP A 86 -2.19 -9.38 -14.92
C ASP A 86 -1.11 -9.03 -13.88
N ILE A 87 -1.50 -9.07 -12.62
CA ILE A 87 -0.61 -8.72 -11.50
C ILE A 87 0.48 -9.78 -11.31
N HIS A 88 1.69 -9.31 -11.03
CA HIS A 88 2.85 -10.12 -10.68
C HIS A 88 3.45 -9.62 -9.36
N LEU A 89 3.87 -10.56 -8.51
CA LEU A 89 4.72 -10.28 -7.36
C LEU A 89 6.16 -10.61 -7.70
N MET A 90 7.05 -9.66 -7.43
CA MET A 90 8.49 -9.90 -7.37
C MET A 90 8.84 -10.12 -5.91
N ILE A 91 9.40 -11.28 -5.59
CA ILE A 91 9.78 -11.64 -4.21
C ILE A 91 11.26 -11.89 -4.16
N ALA A 92 11.97 -11.20 -3.27
CA ALA A 92 13.40 -11.32 -3.04
C ALA A 92 13.73 -11.88 -1.67
N ILE A 93 14.84 -12.61 -1.61
CA ILE A 93 15.43 -13.19 -0.40
C ILE A 93 16.93 -12.94 -0.38
N HIS A 94 17.52 -12.89 0.82
CA HIS A 94 18.95 -12.70 0.97
C HIS A 94 19.74 -13.84 0.34
N ASP A 95 20.90 -13.53 -0.23
CA ASP A 95 21.74 -14.57 -0.80
C ASP A 95 22.23 -15.53 0.30
N GLY A 96 22.40 -16.80 -0.05
CA GLY A 96 22.75 -17.86 0.89
C GLY A 96 21.59 -18.40 1.75
N GLU A 97 20.44 -17.72 1.84
CA GLU A 97 19.24 -18.28 2.48
C GLU A 97 18.53 -19.26 1.54
N ASN A 98 18.03 -20.38 2.07
CA ASN A 98 17.33 -21.39 1.27
C ASN A 98 16.00 -21.75 1.93
N GLY A 99 14.97 -21.80 1.10
CA GLY A 99 13.61 -21.91 1.60
C GLY A 99 12.59 -21.95 0.48
N THR A 100 11.34 -21.78 0.86
CA THR A 100 10.20 -21.74 -0.06
C THR A 100 9.30 -20.58 0.32
N VAL A 101 8.85 -19.83 -0.67
CA VAL A 101 7.74 -18.88 -0.52
C VAL A 101 6.53 -19.48 -1.21
N THR A 102 5.41 -19.51 -0.50
CA THR A 102 4.10 -19.89 -1.04
C THR A 102 3.25 -18.64 -1.17
N VAL A 103 2.86 -18.34 -2.39
CA VAL A 103 1.85 -17.32 -2.70
C VAL A 103 0.56 -18.05 -3.03
N ASP A 104 -0.48 -17.84 -2.24
CA ASP A 104 -1.80 -18.40 -2.51
C ASP A 104 -2.62 -17.40 -3.32
N ASN A 105 -2.93 -17.76 -4.55
CA ASN A 105 -3.86 -17.03 -5.39
C ASN A 105 -5.03 -17.90 -5.87
N GLY A 106 -5.51 -18.80 -5.00
CA GLY A 106 -6.39 -19.92 -5.37
C GLY A 106 -5.63 -21.09 -6.01
N SER A 107 -4.30 -21.00 -6.09
CA SER A 107 -3.35 -22.05 -6.43
C SER A 107 -2.01 -21.69 -5.78
N ALA A 108 -1.44 -22.61 -5.02
CA ALA A 108 -0.17 -22.38 -4.32
C ALA A 108 0.99 -22.34 -5.31
N ILE A 109 1.67 -21.20 -5.42
CA ILE A 109 2.90 -21.05 -6.20
C ILE A 109 4.08 -21.16 -5.25
N SER A 110 4.85 -22.24 -5.34
CA SER A 110 6.12 -22.39 -4.61
C SER A 110 7.25 -21.76 -5.39
N LEU A 111 7.76 -20.65 -4.89
CA LEU A 111 8.89 -19.94 -5.47
C LEU A 111 10.22 -20.48 -4.91
N PHE A 112 11.32 -20.18 -5.62
CA PHE A 112 12.71 -20.54 -5.29
C PHE A 112 13.16 -22.00 -5.55
N ASN A 113 12.34 -22.81 -6.23
CA ASN A 113 12.86 -24.00 -6.94
C ASN A 113 13.49 -23.64 -8.30
N ASN A 114 13.13 -22.48 -8.87
CA ASN A 114 13.65 -21.95 -10.14
C ASN A 114 14.13 -20.51 -9.90
N ILE A 115 15.45 -20.30 -9.84
CA ILE A 115 16.05 -19.00 -9.54
C ILE A 115 16.33 -18.24 -10.83
N LEU A 116 15.86 -17.00 -10.92
CA LEU A 116 16.32 -16.06 -11.93
C LEU A 116 17.51 -15.27 -11.35
N LEU A 117 18.68 -15.41 -11.96
CA LEU A 117 19.95 -14.90 -11.43
C LEU A 117 20.28 -13.46 -11.85
N SER A 118 19.39 -12.74 -12.55
CA SER A 118 19.66 -11.35 -12.92
C SER A 118 18.38 -10.60 -13.30
N PRO A 119 18.00 -9.53 -12.59
CA PRO A 119 16.93 -8.63 -13.00
C PRO A 119 17.50 -7.64 -14.02
N THR A 120 17.82 -8.09 -15.23
CA THR A 120 18.33 -7.16 -16.25
C THR A 120 17.23 -6.32 -16.91
N GLN A 121 15.94 -6.60 -16.70
CA GLN A 121 14.88 -6.03 -17.56
C GLN A 121 13.49 -5.87 -16.91
N TYR A 122 13.39 -5.27 -15.73
CA TYR A 122 12.09 -4.78 -15.27
C TYR A 122 12.18 -3.27 -15.00
N GLY A 123 11.96 -2.53 -16.08
CA GLY A 123 12.29 -1.12 -16.23
C GLY A 123 11.51 -0.20 -15.30
N GLY A 124 12.23 0.53 -14.47
CA GLY A 124 11.66 1.59 -13.65
C GLY A 124 12.63 2.23 -12.65
N GLY A 125 13.80 2.71 -13.10
CA GLY A 125 14.71 3.47 -12.23
C GLY A 125 15.47 2.62 -11.21
N SER A 126 16.24 3.26 -10.33
CA SER A 126 17.13 2.67 -9.32
C SER A 126 16.41 1.90 -8.19
N HIS A 127 15.16 1.47 -8.42
CA HIS A 127 14.26 0.87 -7.46
C HIS A 127 14.18 -0.64 -7.67
N GLY A 128 14.76 -1.38 -6.74
CA GLY A 128 14.81 -2.82 -6.82
C GLY A 128 16.01 -3.37 -6.11
N ILE A 129 15.92 -4.68 -5.92
CA ILE A 129 16.86 -5.66 -5.42
C ILE A 129 18.17 -5.59 -6.24
N TYR A 130 18.84 -4.45 -6.21
CA TYR A 130 19.92 -4.12 -7.11
C TYR A 130 21.23 -4.25 -6.39
N ASP A 131 22.20 -4.77 -7.16
CA ASP A 131 23.61 -4.64 -6.87
C ASP A 131 23.91 -3.33 -6.18
N ASP A 132 24.59 -3.44 -5.04
CA ASP A 132 25.36 -2.31 -4.55
C ASP A 132 26.29 -1.85 -5.70
N PRO A 133 26.13 -0.63 -6.24
CA PRO A 133 26.98 -0.16 -7.33
C PRO A 133 28.46 0.00 -6.90
N ILE A 134 28.76 -0.12 -5.61
CA ILE A 134 30.10 -0.03 -5.03
C ILE A 134 30.70 -1.43 -4.76
N THR A 135 29.87 -2.40 -4.40
CA THR A 135 30.31 -3.77 -4.13
C THR A 135 29.56 -4.71 -5.07
N THR A 136 30.28 -5.37 -5.97
CA THR A 136 29.75 -6.36 -6.94
C THR A 136 29.13 -7.62 -6.27
N SER A 137 28.61 -7.50 -5.05
CA SER A 137 27.87 -8.51 -4.32
C SER A 137 26.38 -8.19 -4.39
N HIS A 138 25.67 -8.97 -5.21
CA HIS A 138 24.23 -9.11 -5.12
C HIS A 138 23.89 -9.71 -3.74
N ASP A 139 23.25 -8.96 -2.84
CA ASP A 139 22.81 -9.50 -1.53
C ASP A 139 21.46 -10.23 -1.62
N GLY A 140 21.00 -10.62 -2.81
CA GLY A 140 19.82 -11.43 -2.91
C GLY A 140 19.46 -12.00 -4.26
N ARG A 141 18.49 -12.90 -4.20
CA ARG A 141 17.91 -13.63 -5.32
C ARG A 141 16.42 -13.39 -5.32
N TYR A 142 15.80 -13.39 -6.50
CA TYR A 142 14.37 -13.15 -6.60
C TYR A 142 13.66 -14.19 -7.47
N ALA A 143 12.36 -14.26 -7.27
CA ALA A 143 11.44 -15.04 -8.06
C ALA A 143 10.18 -14.21 -8.35
N ILE A 144 9.52 -14.53 -9.47
CA ILE A 144 8.29 -13.86 -9.87
C ILE A 144 7.13 -14.83 -9.70
N ALA A 145 6.10 -14.41 -8.97
CA ALA A 145 4.79 -15.08 -8.95
C ALA A 145 3.82 -14.30 -9.83
N GLN A 146 3.43 -14.90 -10.95
CA GLN A 146 2.29 -14.42 -11.72
C GLN A 146 1.01 -14.75 -10.96
N LEU A 147 0.20 -13.73 -10.66
CA LEU A 147 -1.08 -13.94 -10.02
C LEU A 147 -2.16 -14.20 -11.09
N GLY A 148 -2.18 -13.47 -12.21
CA GLY A 148 -3.16 -13.74 -13.27
C GLY A 148 -4.57 -13.24 -12.94
N PHE A 149 -4.67 -12.22 -12.10
CA PHE A 149 -5.88 -11.41 -11.94
C PHE A 149 -5.59 -9.94 -12.25
N ASP A 150 -6.66 -9.19 -12.49
CA ASP A 150 -6.64 -7.74 -12.69
C ASP A 150 -7.17 -7.02 -11.45
N ILE A 151 -6.73 -5.78 -11.23
CA ILE A 151 -7.25 -4.93 -10.15
C ILE A 151 -7.81 -3.65 -10.77
N ALA A 152 -9.13 -3.46 -10.65
CA ALA A 152 -9.77 -2.22 -11.09
C ALA A 152 -9.34 -1.03 -10.22
N PRO A 153 -9.38 0.21 -10.74
CA PRO A 153 -9.06 1.43 -9.97
C PRO A 153 -9.83 1.50 -8.66
N GLY A 154 -9.15 1.84 -7.56
CA GLY A 154 -9.77 1.99 -6.24
C GLY A 154 -10.12 0.68 -5.53
N ASN A 155 -9.78 -0.47 -6.11
CA ASN A 155 -9.98 -1.78 -5.47
C ASN A 155 -8.67 -2.32 -4.90
N SER A 156 -8.79 -3.19 -3.90
CA SER A 156 -7.70 -4.01 -3.38
C SER A 156 -8.00 -5.50 -3.50
N VAL A 157 -6.95 -6.29 -3.58
CA VAL A 157 -6.99 -7.76 -3.50
C VAL A 157 -6.06 -8.20 -2.37
N SER A 158 -6.50 -9.19 -1.59
CA SER A 158 -5.69 -9.83 -0.56
C SER A 158 -5.06 -11.09 -1.11
N VAL A 159 -3.75 -11.24 -0.92
CA VAL A 159 -2.96 -12.38 -1.37
C VAL A 159 -2.27 -12.97 -0.15
N PRO A 160 -2.71 -14.15 0.34
CA PRO A 160 -2.04 -14.83 1.43
C PRO A 160 -0.63 -15.28 1.02
N ILE A 161 0.35 -14.94 1.86
CA ILE A 161 1.75 -15.29 1.68
C ILE A 161 2.27 -16.02 2.92
N SER A 162 3.02 -17.09 2.68
CA SER A 162 3.80 -17.74 3.72
C SER A 162 5.17 -18.13 3.18
N PHE A 163 6.14 -18.23 4.07
CA PHE A 163 7.48 -18.64 3.70
C PHE A 163 8.17 -19.44 4.80
N THR A 164 9.20 -20.20 4.44
CA THR A 164 10.02 -20.96 5.39
C THR A 164 11.46 -20.96 4.93
N GLY A 165 12.41 -20.83 5.86
CA GLY A 165 13.84 -20.87 5.55
C GLY A 165 14.48 -19.51 5.21
N PHE A 166 13.72 -18.42 5.33
CA PHE A 166 14.18 -17.05 5.13
C PHE A 166 14.01 -16.24 6.42
N THR A 167 14.92 -15.30 6.68
CA THR A 167 14.80 -14.37 7.83
C THR A 167 13.78 -13.28 7.55
N GLN A 168 13.74 -12.81 6.31
CA GLN A 168 12.79 -11.84 5.80
C GLN A 168 12.58 -12.04 4.31
N VAL A 169 11.46 -11.52 3.80
CA VAL A 169 11.20 -11.43 2.37
C VAL A 169 10.99 -9.97 1.98
N HIS A 170 11.55 -9.61 0.84
CA HIS A 170 11.28 -8.36 0.14
C HIS A 170 10.19 -8.65 -0.90
N ILE A 171 9.16 -7.81 -0.97
CA ILE A 171 8.09 -7.96 -1.97
C ILE A 171 7.83 -6.64 -2.68
N ASP A 172 7.77 -6.75 -4.00
CA ASP A 172 7.31 -5.74 -4.92
C ASP A 172 6.17 -6.27 -5.79
N VAL A 173 5.43 -5.35 -6.41
CA VAL A 173 4.32 -5.69 -7.30
C VAL A 173 4.37 -4.87 -8.58
N TYR A 174 4.02 -5.51 -9.69
CA TYR A 174 3.85 -4.85 -10.97
C TYR A 174 2.71 -5.47 -11.78
N SER A 175 2.29 -4.77 -12.83
CA SER A 175 1.32 -5.23 -13.82
C SER A 175 1.90 -5.23 -15.22
N THR A 176 1.34 -6.05 -16.10
CA THR A 176 1.79 -6.14 -17.51
C THR A 176 1.60 -4.86 -18.32
N ASN A 177 0.62 -4.03 -17.95
CA ASN A 177 0.40 -2.73 -18.57
C ASN A 177 1.23 -1.59 -17.93
N GLY A 178 2.29 -1.94 -17.20
CA GLY A 178 3.30 -1.00 -16.73
C GLY A 178 2.92 -0.26 -15.45
N PHE A 179 1.99 -0.79 -14.65
CA PHE A 179 1.86 -0.33 -13.28
C PHE A 179 3.02 -0.93 -12.51
N TRP A 180 3.76 -0.06 -11.85
CA TRP A 180 4.74 -0.45 -10.87
C TRP A 180 4.23 0.01 -9.52
N ASN A 181 4.69 -0.61 -8.45
CA ASN A 181 4.71 0.05 -7.15
C ASN A 181 5.81 1.12 -7.23
N PRO A 182 5.50 2.42 -7.45
CA PRO A 182 6.50 3.45 -7.27
C PRO A 182 6.82 3.59 -5.78
N PRO A 183 7.85 4.38 -5.43
CA PRO A 183 7.99 4.93 -4.10
C PRO A 183 6.66 5.24 -3.41
N SER A 184 6.30 4.47 -2.38
CA SER A 184 5.13 4.79 -1.56
C SER A 184 5.29 6.12 -0.81
N HIS A 185 6.47 6.75 -0.90
CA HIS A 185 6.73 8.10 -0.41
C HIS A 185 6.12 9.22 -1.28
N ASP A 186 5.59 8.92 -2.48
CA ASP A 186 4.95 9.95 -3.35
C ASP A 186 3.57 10.41 -2.85
N VAL A 187 3.02 9.80 -1.81
CA VAL A 187 1.89 10.39 -1.07
C VAL A 187 2.39 11.38 -0.04
N THR A 188 2.61 12.61 -0.49
CA THR A 188 2.32 13.72 0.41
C THR A 188 0.82 13.62 0.71
N ALA A 189 0.46 13.16 1.91
CA ALA A 189 -0.92 13.12 2.36
C ALA A 189 -1.45 14.56 2.45
N VAL A 190 -1.96 15.08 1.33
CA VAL A 190 -2.62 16.37 1.30
C VAL A 190 -4.02 16.15 1.87
N PRO A 191 -4.36 16.77 3.02
CA PRO A 191 -5.70 16.64 3.56
C PRO A 191 -6.70 17.10 2.52
N GLU A 192 -7.72 16.29 2.28
CA GLU A 192 -8.72 16.62 1.29
C GLU A 192 -9.37 17.99 1.58
N PRO A 193 -9.85 18.71 0.56
CA PRO A 193 -10.54 19.99 0.76
C PRO A 193 -11.68 19.90 1.78
N ALA A 194 -12.38 18.77 1.85
CA ALA A 194 -13.44 18.52 2.83
C ALA A 194 -12.89 18.42 4.27
N THR A 195 -11.75 17.75 4.47
CA THR A 195 -11.07 17.66 5.77
C THR A 195 -10.58 19.03 6.23
N LEU A 196 -10.03 19.83 5.32
CA LEU A 196 -9.64 21.22 5.61
C LEU A 196 -10.86 22.10 5.93
N LEU A 197 -11.97 21.93 5.22
CA LEU A 197 -13.21 22.65 5.47
C LEU A 197 -13.85 22.26 6.81
N LEU A 198 -13.83 20.97 7.16
CA LEU A 198 -14.34 20.47 8.44
C LEU A 198 -13.50 21.01 9.60
N LEU A 199 -12.17 20.97 9.49
CA LEU A 199 -11.27 21.56 10.47
C LEU A 199 -11.53 23.07 10.61
N GLY A 200 -11.62 23.79 9.48
CA GLY A 200 -11.88 25.23 9.46
C GLY A 200 -13.23 25.61 10.09
N SER A 201 -14.30 24.89 9.75
CA SER A 201 -15.65 25.13 10.29
C SER A 201 -15.75 24.78 11.78
N GLY A 202 -15.07 23.72 12.22
CA GLY A 202 -14.97 23.36 13.64
C GLY A 202 -14.28 24.44 14.48
N LEU A 203 -13.14 24.95 14.01
CA LEU A 203 -12.42 26.04 14.66
C LEU A 203 -13.25 27.33 14.74
N PHE A 204 -13.97 27.66 13.66
CA PHE A 204 -14.87 28.81 13.63
C PHE A 204 -16.01 28.65 14.66
N GLY A 205 -16.63 27.47 14.72
CA GLY A 205 -17.69 27.17 15.68
C GLY A 205 -17.24 27.33 17.14
N VAL A 206 -16.06 26.81 17.49
CA VAL A 206 -15.48 26.96 18.84
C VAL A 206 -15.21 28.43 19.18
N GLY A 207 -14.73 29.23 18.22
CA GLY A 207 -14.50 30.66 18.39
C GLY A 207 -15.78 31.44 18.68
N VAL A 208 -16.85 31.17 17.92
CA VAL A 208 -18.17 31.79 18.14
C VAL A 208 -18.74 31.40 19.49
N PHE A 209 -18.63 30.12 19.87
CA PHE A 209 -19.12 29.62 21.16
C PHE A 209 -18.40 30.29 22.32
N ARG A 210 -17.06 30.35 22.32
CA ARG A 210 -16.27 31.02 23.37
C ARG A 210 -16.63 32.48 23.57
N LYS A 211 -16.95 33.23 22.49
CA LYS A 211 -17.35 34.65 22.59
C LYS A 211 -18.70 34.82 23.29
N LYS A 212 -19.62 33.86 23.13
CA LYS A 212 -20.97 33.93 23.71
C LYS A 212 -20.99 33.71 25.22
N PHE A 213 -20.05 32.92 25.76
CA PHE A 213 -19.99 32.56 27.20
C PHE A 213 -18.97 33.36 28.01
N LYS A 214 -18.32 34.37 27.42
CA LYS A 214 -17.46 35.34 28.15
C LYS A 214 -18.22 36.56 28.66
N LYS A 215 -19.56 36.53 28.62
CA LYS A 215 -20.45 37.44 29.35
C LYS A 215 -21.06 36.68 30.51
#